data_AF-A0A5E6P7E5-F1
#
_entry.id   AF-A0A5E6P7E5-F1
#
_cell.length_a   1.000
_cell.length_b   1.000
_cell.length_c   1.000
_cell.angle_alpha   90.00
_cell.angle_beta   90.00
_cell.angle_gamma   90.00
#
_symmetry.space_group_name_H-M   'P 1'
#
loop_
_entity.id
_entity.type
_entity.pdbx_description
1 polymer ?
#
loop_
_entity_poly.entity_id
_entity_poly.type
_entity_poly.pdbx_seq_one_letter_code
_entity_poly.pdbx_strand_id
1 'polypeptide(L)'
;MSGDAAAASNGTEICTKLMADIERKYDLLDLKLIPNQADISSFYPIVPCAYDAIRPTVSGNIPVVVQAQLNQSNKRYRISIR
;
A
#
# COMPACT_ATOMS: atom_id res chain seq x y z
N MET A 1 10.45 12.98 -24.03
CA MET A 1 9.61 11.87 -23.53
C MET A 1 10.10 11.57 -22.11
N SER A 2 9.43 12.13 -21.11
CA SER A 2 9.94 12.15 -19.72
C SER A 2 8.79 12.07 -18.71
N GLY A 3 7.77 11.25 -19.00
CA GLY A 3 6.53 11.18 -18.22
C GLY A 3 6.50 10.12 -17.11
N ASP A 4 7.32 9.07 -17.20
CA ASP A 4 7.08 7.85 -16.42
C ASP A 4 7.77 7.82 -15.04
N ALA A 5 8.92 8.48 -14.89
CA ALA A 5 9.67 8.43 -13.63
C ALA A 5 8.99 9.21 -12.48
N ALA A 6 8.33 10.32 -12.79
CA ALA A 6 7.66 11.17 -11.79
C ALA A 6 6.32 10.58 -11.30
N ALA A 7 5.61 9.82 -12.14
CA ALA A 7 4.38 9.13 -11.76
C ALA A 7 4.65 7.95 -10.81
N ALA A 8 5.71 7.18 -11.10
CA ALA A 8 6.15 6.08 -10.23
C ALA A 8 6.62 6.57 -8.84
N SER A 9 7.27 7.74 -8.77
CA SER A 9 7.71 8.32 -7.49
C SER A 9 6.56 8.81 -6.61
N ASN A 10 5.51 9.38 -7.20
CA ASN A 10 4.35 9.88 -6.44
C ASN A 10 3.56 8.73 -5.82
N GLY A 11 3.35 7.64 -6.57
CA GLY A 11 2.66 6.45 -6.08
C GLY A 11 3.34 5.82 -4.88
N THR A 12 4.66 5.71 -4.95
CA THR A 12 5.50 5.21 -3.86
C THR A 12 5.34 6.06 -2.60
N GLU A 13 5.42 7.39 -2.71
CA GLU A 13 5.26 8.29 -1.56
C GLU A 13 3.88 8.13 -0.88
N ILE A 14 2.82 8.02 -1.68
CA ILE A 14 1.46 7.82 -1.19
C ILE A 14 1.33 6.48 -0.46
N CYS A 15 1.84 5.41 -1.04
CA CYS A 15 1.80 4.09 -0.42
C CYS A 15 2.62 4.04 0.87
N THR A 16 3.77 4.73 0.95
CA THR A 16 4.56 4.86 2.17
C THR A 16 3.79 5.60 3.27
N LYS A 17 3.08 6.69 2.95
CA LYS A 17 2.23 7.40 3.94
C LYS A 17 1.11 6.51 4.47
N LEU A 18 0.53 5.67 3.62
CA LEU A 18 -0.53 4.74 4.02
C LEU A 18 -0.02 3.65 4.98
N MET A 19 1.24 3.22 4.88
CA MET A 19 1.84 2.21 5.79
C MET A 19 1.64 2.58 7.26
N ALA A 20 1.97 3.82 7.63
CA ALA A 20 1.86 4.27 9.02
C ALA A 20 0.42 4.23 9.56
N ASP A 21 -0.59 4.39 8.70
CA ASP A 21 -1.99 4.27 9.10
C ASP A 21 -2.41 2.79 9.20
N ILE A 22 -1.87 1.92 8.34
CA ILE A 22 -2.08 0.48 8.39
C ILE A 22 -1.50 -0.12 9.66
N GLU A 23 -0.24 0.16 9.99
CA GLU A 23 0.43 -0.33 11.21
C GLU A 23 -0.29 0.07 12.49
N ARG A 24 -0.95 1.24 12.51
CA ARG A 24 -1.71 1.71 13.69
C ARG A 24 -3.07 1.03 13.84
N LYS A 25 -3.66 0.55 12.76
CA LYS A 25 -5.04 0.04 12.72
C LYS A 25 -5.12 -1.48 12.66
N TYR A 26 -4.09 -2.13 12.17
CA TYR A 26 -4.02 -3.57 11.99
C TYR A 26 -2.84 -4.12 12.77
N ASP A 27 -3.04 -5.22 13.48
CA ASP A 27 -1.99 -5.94 14.19
C ASP A 27 -1.09 -6.67 13.19
N LEU A 28 -0.13 -5.92 12.65
CA LEU A 28 0.83 -6.35 11.63
C LEU A 28 2.23 -5.92 12.06
N LEU A 29 3.20 -6.78 11.80
CA LEU A 29 4.61 -6.56 12.05
C LEU A 29 5.37 -6.51 10.72
N ASP A 30 6.52 -5.84 10.73
CA ASP A 30 7.47 -5.83 9.60
C ASP A 30 6.82 -5.45 8.25
N LEU A 31 5.95 -4.43 8.27
CA LEU A 31 5.24 -3.97 7.06
C LEU A 31 6.25 -3.38 6.07
N LYS A 32 6.33 -3.94 4.87
CA LYS A 32 7.25 -3.53 3.81
C LYS A 32 6.50 -3.22 2.54
N LEU A 33 6.71 -2.03 1.98
CA LEU A 33 6.16 -1.66 0.68
C LEU A 33 6.76 -2.55 -0.40
N ILE A 34 5.89 -3.22 -1.15
CA ILE A 34 6.25 -3.86 -2.41
C ILE A 34 6.23 -2.75 -3.46
N PRO A 35 7.38 -2.40 -4.08
CA PRO A 35 7.45 -1.31 -5.04
C PRO A 35 6.44 -1.53 -6.16
N ASN A 36 5.53 -0.58 -6.32
CA ASN A 36 4.49 -0.66 -7.31
C ASN A 36 4.97 -0.01 -8.62
N GLN A 37 4.97 -0.78 -9.72
CA GLN A 37 5.23 -0.27 -11.06
C GLN A 37 3.95 0.13 -11.81
N ALA A 38 2.79 0.12 -11.15
CA ALA A 38 1.54 0.56 -11.77
C ALA A 38 1.63 2.04 -12.15
N ASP A 39 1.21 2.36 -13.37
CA ASP A 39 1.10 3.73 -13.87
C ASP A 39 0.06 4.49 -13.05
N ILE A 40 0.54 5.34 -12.14
CA ILE A 40 -0.29 6.21 -11.30
C ILE A 40 -0.46 7.54 -12.03
N SER A 41 -1.11 7.50 -13.19
CA SER A 41 -1.51 8.72 -13.88
C SER A 41 -2.68 9.38 -13.15
N SER A 42 -2.75 10.71 -13.22
CA SER A 42 -3.84 11.52 -12.64
C SER A 42 -5.24 11.18 -13.17
N PHE A 43 -5.33 10.33 -14.19
CA PHE A 43 -6.59 9.80 -14.72
C PHE A 43 -7.19 8.68 -13.85
N TYR A 44 -6.38 8.01 -13.03
CA TYR A 44 -6.84 6.94 -12.15
C TYR A 44 -6.75 7.40 -10.68
N PRO A 45 -7.85 7.86 -10.07
CA PRO A 45 -7.83 8.33 -8.67
C PRO A 45 -7.64 7.18 -7.66
N ILE A 46 -7.54 5.94 -8.13
CA ILE A 46 -7.33 4.76 -7.29
C ILE A 46 -5.85 4.39 -7.36
N VAL A 47 -5.17 4.49 -6.22
CA VAL A 47 -3.78 4.08 -6.04
C VAL A 47 -3.77 2.69 -5.42
N PRO A 48 -3.39 1.65 -6.17
CA PRO A 48 -3.11 0.35 -5.58
C PRO A 48 -1.78 0.41 -4.82
N CYS A 49 -1.75 -0.16 -3.63
CA CYS A 49 -0.55 -0.37 -2.83
C CYS A 49 -0.52 -1.83 -2.37
N ALA A 50 0.65 -2.43 -2.35
CA ALA A 50 0.84 -3.78 -1.85
C ALA A 50 1.99 -3.79 -0.83
N TYR A 51 1.83 -4.56 0.23
CA TYR A 51 2.81 -4.67 1.30
C TYR A 51 2.99 -6.12 1.71
N ASP A 52 4.23 -6.53 1.96
CA ASP A 52 4.52 -7.72 2.73
C ASP A 52 4.41 -7.38 4.22
N ALA A 53 3.86 -8.29 5.02
CA ALA A 53 3.78 -8.13 6.46
C ALA A 53 3.81 -9.47 7.17
N ILE A 54 3.92 -9.42 8.49
CA ILE A 54 3.76 -10.55 9.39
C ILE A 54 2.53 -10.31 10.25
N ARG A 55 1.60 -11.26 10.28
CA ARG A 55 0.46 -11.25 11.19
C ARG A 55 0.75 -12.14 12.39
N PRO A 56 0.81 -11.60 13.62
CA PRO A 56 0.85 -12.40 14.83
C PRO A 56 -0.46 -13.18 14.99
N THR A 57 -0.35 -14.46 15.32
CA THR A 57 -1.51 -15.29 15.69
C THR A 57 -1.19 -16.09 16.94
N VAL A 58 -2.21 -16.67 17.58
CA VAL A 58 -2.04 -17.57 18.73
C VAL A 58 -1.16 -18.79 18.41
N SER A 59 -1.05 -19.17 17.14
CA SER A 59 -0.25 -20.30 16.67
C SER A 59 1.13 -19.89 16.16
N GLY A 60 1.46 -18.59 16.22
CA GLY A 60 2.72 -18.03 15.73
C GLY A 60 2.54 -16.97 14.65
N ASN A 61 3.67 -16.49 14.13
CA ASN A 61 3.73 -15.44 13.13
C ASN A 61 3.50 -16.01 11.72
N ILE A 62 2.57 -15.42 10.97
CA ILE A 62 2.23 -15.85 9.62
C ILE A 62 2.56 -14.73 8.63
N PRO A 63 3.35 -14.97 7.56
CA PRO A 63 3.54 -13.98 6.51
C PRO A 63 2.23 -13.76 5.76
N VAL A 64 1.89 -12.50 5.51
CA VAL A 64 0.66 -12.09 4.81
C VAL A 64 0.98 -11.00 3.79
N VAL A 65 0.13 -10.90 2.78
CA VAL A 65 0.16 -9.79 1.83
C VAL A 65 -1.01 -8.85 2.10
N VAL A 66 -0.69 -7.58 2.30
CA VAL A 66 -1.67 -6.51 2.49
C VAL A 66 -1.85 -5.78 1.16
N GLN A 67 -3.04 -5.89 0.59
CA GLN A 67 -3.44 -5.13 -0.59
C GLN A 67 -4.31 -3.96 -0.17
N ALA A 68 -3.87 -2.74 -0.48
CA ALA A 68 -4.64 -1.53 -0.23
C ALA A 68 -5.01 -0.82 -1.54
N GLN A 69 -6.22 -0.28 -1.60
CA GLN A 69 -6.69 0.56 -2.70
C GLN A 69 -7.10 1.91 -2.13
N LEU A 70 -6.29 2.94 -2.34
CA LEU A 70 -6.57 4.30 -1.88
C LEU A 70 -7.29 5.11 -2.96
N ASN A 71 -8.46 5.63 -2.64
CA ASN A 71 -9.16 6.60 -3.47
C ASN A 71 -8.69 8.02 -3.09
N GLN A 72 -7.96 8.68 -3.99
CA GLN A 72 -7.41 10.01 -3.76
C GLN A 72 -8.46 11.11 -3.70
N SER A 73 -9.63 10.92 -4.31
CA SER A 73 -10.71 11.90 -4.35
C SER A 73 -11.39 12.07 -3.00
N ASN A 74 -11.49 11.00 -2.20
CA ASN A 74 -12.15 11.03 -0.89
C ASN A 74 -11.25 10.59 0.28
N LYS A 75 -9.97 10.29 0.01
CA LYS A 75 -8.95 9.85 0.98
C LYS A 75 -9.34 8.57 1.75
N ARG A 76 -10.30 7.79 1.25
CA ARG A 76 -10.65 6.49 1.83
C ARG A 76 -9.86 5.39 1.14
N TYR A 77 -9.52 4.35 1.89
CA TYR A 77 -8.91 3.15 1.35
C TYR A 77 -9.68 1.89 1.73
N ARG A 78 -9.49 0.85 0.93
CA ARG A 78 -9.93 -0.52 1.23
C ARG A 78 -8.72 -1.41 1.40
N ILE A 79 -8.76 -2.34 2.35
CA ILE A 79 -7.69 -3.29 2.60
C ILE A 79 -8.20 -4.72 2.46
N SER A 80 -7.38 -5.57 1.86
CA SER A 80 -7.49 -7.02 1.88
C SER A 80 -6.17 -7.59 2.43
N ILE A 81 -6.26 -8.42 3.46
CA ILE A 81 -5.12 -9.13 4.04
C ILE A 81 -5.30 -10.61 3.68
N ARG A 82 -4.30 -11.20 3.04
CA ARG A 82 -4.34 -12.59 2.55
C ARG A 82 -3.12 -13.36 3.02
#